data_AF-A0A5R9GIV5-F1
#
_entry.id   AF-A0A5R9GIV5-F1
#
_cell.length_a   1.000
_cell.length_b   1.000
_cell.length_c   1.000
_cell.angle_alpha   90.00
_cell.angle_beta   90.00
_cell.angle_gamma   90.00
#
_symmetry.space_group_name_H-M   'P 1'
#
loop_
_entity.id
_entity.type
_entity.pdbx_description
1 polymer ?
#
loop_
_entity_poly.entity_id
_entity_poly.type
_entity_poly.pdbx_seq_one_letter_code
_entity_poly.pdbx_strand_id
1 'polypeptide(L)'
;MRIYNDGITTFIDQDEEVVNLAADVNISAPYWEREVDGETQRIDISSCRPNLEVLANMYQRALSTKDKYDAAAYVKHRNRIRALIHRRDIEGSKYEFE
;
A
#
# COMPACT_ATOMS: atom_id res chain seq x y z
N MET A 1 6.35 0.87 12.18
CA MET A 1 6.24 -0.02 11.00
C MET A 1 7.48 -0.91 10.90
N ARG A 2 7.32 -2.20 11.18
CA ARG A 2 8.35 -3.21 10.89
C ARG A 2 7.81 -4.12 9.79
N ILE A 3 8.62 -4.39 8.79
CA ILE A 3 8.25 -5.26 7.67
C ILE A 3 9.00 -6.57 7.87
N TYR A 4 8.24 -7.65 8.08
CA TYR A 4 8.74 -8.99 8.24
C TYR A 4 8.30 -9.83 7.06
N ASN A 5 9.19 -10.67 6.55
CA ASN A 5 8.87 -11.69 5.57
C ASN A 5 9.39 -13.02 6.13
N ASP A 6 8.49 -13.96 6.40
CA ASP A 6 8.82 -15.31 6.88
C ASP A 6 9.00 -16.32 5.73
N GLY A 7 9.00 -15.85 4.48
CA GLY A 7 9.10 -16.68 3.28
C GLY A 7 7.75 -17.15 2.73
N ILE A 8 6.65 -16.92 3.45
CA ILE A 8 5.28 -17.28 3.03
C ILE A 8 4.38 -16.05 3.03
N THR A 9 4.54 -15.19 4.04
CA THR A 9 3.70 -14.03 4.30
C THR A 9 4.55 -12.81 4.63
N THR A 10 4.28 -11.71 3.92
CA THR A 10 4.82 -10.40 4.30
C THR A 10 3.91 -9.71 5.31
N PHE A 11 4.35 -9.66 6.56
CA PHE A 11 3.71 -8.95 7.65
C PHE A 11 4.23 -7.51 7.71
N ILE A 12 3.31 -6.56 7.82
CA ILE A 12 3.64 -5.18 8.16
C ILE A 12 3.01 -4.94 9.50
N ASP A 13 3.84 -4.82 10.53
CA ASP A 13 3.42 -4.73 11.92
C ASP A 13 3.05 -3.29 12.28
N GLN A 14 2.01 -3.14 13.11
CA GLN A 14 1.48 -1.89 13.64
C GLN A 14 0.87 -0.91 12.61
N ASP A 15 0.26 -1.40 11.53
CA ASP A 15 -0.39 -0.55 10.51
C ASP A 15 -1.92 -0.42 10.65
N GLU A 16 -2.52 -1.04 11.67
CA GLU A 16 -3.97 -1.11 11.88
C GLU A 16 -4.65 0.25 11.89
N GLU A 17 -4.04 1.26 12.54
CA GLU A 17 -4.58 2.61 12.57
C GLU A 17 -4.70 3.20 11.15
N VAL A 18 -3.67 3.05 10.32
CA VAL A 18 -3.66 3.54 8.94
C VAL A 18 -4.61 2.73 8.08
N VAL A 19 -4.69 1.41 8.28
CA VAL A 19 -5.62 0.55 7.57
C VAL A 19 -7.07 0.94 7.88
N ASN A 20 -7.39 1.23 9.14
CA ASN A 20 -8.72 1.65 9.56
C ASN A 20 -9.12 3.00 8.95
N LEU A 21 -8.19 3.93 8.79
CA LEU A 21 -8.44 5.21 8.09
C LEU A 21 -8.86 5.00 6.61
N ALA A 22 -8.44 3.90 5.99
CA ALA A 22 -8.78 3.58 4.61
C ALA A 22 -10.04 2.71 4.46
N ALA A 23 -10.70 2.31 5.56
CA ALA A 23 -11.74 1.27 5.55
C ALA A 23 -12.91 1.59 4.61
N ASP A 24 -13.33 2.86 4.53
CA ASP A 24 -14.45 3.30 3.71
C ASP A 24 -14.05 3.76 2.31
N VAL A 25 -12.76 3.64 1.95
CA VAL A 25 -12.26 4.04 0.63
C VAL A 25 -12.21 2.83 -0.29
N ASN A 26 -12.85 2.94 -1.45
CA ASN A 26 -12.70 1.94 -2.50
C ASN A 26 -11.27 1.95 -3.05
N ILE A 27 -10.42 1.07 -2.53
CA ILE A 27 -9.01 0.98 -2.91
C ILE A 27 -8.77 0.49 -4.35
N SER A 28 -9.79 -0.14 -4.93
CA SER A 28 -9.78 -0.66 -6.30
C SER A 28 -10.15 0.40 -7.34
N ALA A 29 -10.62 1.57 -6.91
CA ALA A 29 -10.91 2.67 -7.83
C ALA A 29 -9.66 3.04 -8.65
N PRO A 30 -9.81 3.43 -9.93
CA PRO A 30 -8.69 3.86 -10.77
C PRO A 30 -8.09 5.20 -10.31
N TYR A 31 -8.94 6.07 -9.74
CA TYR A 31 -8.58 7.35 -9.16
C TYR A 31 -9.49 7.65 -7.96
N TRP A 32 -9.08 8.59 -7.10
CA TRP A 32 -9.95 9.20 -6.10
C TRP A 32 -10.09 10.69 -6.37
N GLU A 33 -11.18 11.27 -5.88
CA GLU A 33 -11.40 12.71 -5.90
C GLU A 33 -11.52 13.19 -4.45
N ARG A 34 -10.87 14.31 -4.16
CA ARG A 34 -11.02 15.03 -2.90
C ARG A 34 -11.18 16.52 -3.18
N GLU A 35 -11.93 17.20 -2.34
CA GLU A 35 -12.04 18.65 -2.39
C GLU A 35 -10.95 19.26 -1.49
N VAL A 36 -10.18 20.19 -2.03
CA VAL A 36 -9.16 20.95 -1.29
C VAL A 36 -9.32 22.41 -1.68
N ASP A 37 -9.56 23.27 -0.70
CA ASP A 37 -9.73 24.71 -0.90
C ASP A 37 -10.81 25.07 -1.96
N GLY A 38 -11.86 24.25 -2.07
CA GLY A 38 -12.95 24.43 -3.04
C GLY A 38 -12.65 23.93 -4.45
N GLU A 39 -11.48 23.31 -4.67
CA GLU A 39 -11.13 22.66 -5.94
C GLU A 39 -11.17 21.13 -5.81
N THR A 40 -11.76 20.46 -6.80
CA THR A 40 -11.70 19.01 -6.91
C THR A 40 -10.32 18.58 -7.40
N GLN A 41 -9.54 17.97 -6.51
CA GLN A 41 -8.26 17.34 -6.84
C GLN A 41 -8.48 15.86 -7.14
N ARG A 42 -8.07 15.45 -8.35
CA ARG A 42 -7.97 14.04 -8.74
C ARG A 42 -6.63 13.46 -8.30
N ILE A 43 -6.70 12.32 -7.61
CA ILE A 43 -5.54 11.56 -7.15
C ILE A 43 -5.46 10.28 -7.99
N ASP A 44 -4.53 10.22 -8.94
CA ASP A 44 -4.24 9.01 -9.69
C ASP A 44 -3.33 8.08 -8.88
N ILE A 45 -3.76 6.82 -8.74
CA ILE A 45 -3.20 5.88 -7.74
C ILE A 45 -2.32 4.81 -8.40
N SER A 46 -1.88 5.05 -9.64
CA SER A 46 -1.36 4.01 -10.54
C SER A 46 0.09 4.19 -11.01
N SER A 47 0.83 5.21 -10.57
CA SER A 47 2.12 5.54 -11.20
C SER A 47 3.37 5.07 -10.44
N CYS A 48 3.32 4.88 -9.13
CA CYS A 48 4.54 4.56 -8.38
C CYS A 48 4.94 3.08 -8.55
N ARG A 49 6.21 2.83 -8.86
CA ARG A 49 6.81 1.49 -8.77
C ARG A 49 6.73 1.00 -7.32
N PRO A 50 6.25 -0.23 -7.05
CA PRO A 50 6.23 -0.76 -5.70
C PRO A 50 7.65 -0.80 -5.09
N ASN A 51 7.87 -0.04 -4.02
CA ASN A 51 9.12 0.09 -3.29
C ASN A 51 8.81 0.31 -1.80
N LEU A 52 9.57 -0.35 -0.92
CA LEU A 52 9.47 -0.25 0.54
C LEU A 52 9.75 1.16 1.06
N GLU A 53 10.65 1.92 0.43
CA GLU A 53 10.93 3.31 0.82
C GLU A 53 9.71 4.20 0.60
N VAL A 54 9.08 4.08 -0.57
CA VAL A 54 7.82 4.78 -0.90
C VAL A 54 6.71 4.36 0.06
N LEU A 55 6.66 3.07 0.43
CA LEU A 55 5.68 2.57 1.39
C LEU A 55 5.86 3.22 2.77
N ALA A 56 7.09 3.36 3.25
CA ALA A 56 7.39 3.99 4.53
C ALA A 56 7.01 5.49 4.54
N ASN A 57 7.29 6.20 3.44
CA ASN A 57 6.88 7.60 3.31
C ASN A 57 5.35 7.75 3.27
N MET A 58 4.65 6.87 2.55
CA MET A 58 3.18 6.86 2.54
C MET A 58 2.59 6.56 3.92
N TYR A 59 3.18 5.63 4.66
CA TYR A 59 2.78 5.32 6.04
C TYR A 59 2.92 6.53 6.96
N GLN A 60 4.09 7.20 6.94
CA GLN A 60 4.34 8.39 7.75
C GLN A 60 3.39 9.53 7.38
N ARG A 61 3.14 9.74 6.08
CA ARG A 61 2.20 10.75 5.61
C ARG A 61 0.78 10.45 6.10
N ALA A 62 0.28 9.23 5.92
CA ALA A 62 -1.05 8.83 6.37
C ALA A 62 -1.23 8.96 7.89
N LEU A 63 -0.19 8.64 8.68
CA LEU A 63 -0.20 8.88 10.12
C LEU A 63 -0.25 10.37 10.48
N SER A 64 0.49 11.20 9.75
CA SER A 64 0.57 12.64 10.02
C SER A 64 -0.69 13.38 9.62
N THR A 65 -1.28 13.03 8.47
CA THR A 65 -2.44 13.74 7.91
C THR A 65 -3.75 13.18 8.45
N LYS A 66 -3.77 11.91 8.88
CA LYS A 66 -4.98 11.14 9.19
C LYS A 66 -6.00 11.16 8.03
N ASP A 67 -5.53 11.43 6.82
CA ASP A 67 -6.36 11.52 5.63
C ASP A 67 -6.64 10.12 5.06
N LYS A 68 -7.92 9.85 4.79
CA LYS A 68 -8.37 8.55 4.29
C LYS A 68 -7.79 8.19 2.92
N TYR A 69 -7.47 9.17 2.06
CA TYR A 69 -6.91 8.93 0.74
C TYR A 69 -5.40 8.67 0.81
N ASP A 70 -4.68 9.36 1.69
CA ASP A 70 -3.29 9.04 2.00
C ASP A 70 -3.17 7.62 2.59
N ALA A 71 -4.08 7.26 3.50
CA ALA A 71 -4.19 5.91 4.04
C ALA A 71 -4.53 4.87 2.97
N ALA A 72 -5.47 5.17 2.07
CA ALA A 72 -5.83 4.28 0.97
C ALA A 72 -4.68 4.10 -0.02
N ALA A 73 -3.89 5.15 -0.30
CA ALA A 73 -2.69 5.08 -1.12
C ALA A 73 -1.66 4.13 -0.50
N TYR A 74 -1.44 4.24 0.81
CA TYR A 74 -0.60 3.32 1.58
C TYR A 74 -1.08 1.86 1.45
N VAL A 75 -2.35 1.59 1.71
CA VAL A 75 -2.93 0.23 1.65
C VAL A 75 -2.80 -0.37 0.26
N LYS A 76 -3.08 0.42 -0.79
CA LYS A 76 -2.94 -0.03 -2.18
C LYS A 76 -1.50 -0.37 -2.52
N HIS A 77 -0.54 0.47 -2.14
CA HIS A 77 0.88 0.25 -2.40
C HIS A 77 1.41 -0.97 -1.63
N ARG A 78 0.99 -1.14 -0.38
CA ARG A 78 1.24 -2.34 0.44
C ARG A 78 0.76 -3.62 -0.25
N ASN A 79 -0.46 -3.63 -0.76
CA ASN A 79 -1.01 -4.80 -1.45
C ASN A 79 -0.24 -5.12 -2.75
N ARG A 80 0.25 -4.10 -3.47
CA ARG A 80 1.12 -4.30 -4.64
C ARG A 80 2.47 -4.90 -4.28
N ILE A 81 3.09 -4.43 -3.19
CA ILE A 81 4.35 -4.99 -2.69
C ILE A 81 4.15 -6.46 -2.27
N ARG A 82 3.08 -6.76 -1.52
CA ARG A 82 2.72 -8.13 -1.14
C ARG A 82 2.54 -9.04 -2.36
N ALA A 83 1.84 -8.57 -3.38
CA ALA A 83 1.64 -9.34 -4.60
C ALA A 83 2.96 -9.62 -5.34
N LEU A 84 3.90 -8.68 -5.37
CA LEU A 84 5.22 -8.89 -5.97
C LEU A 84 6.06 -9.90 -5.20
N ILE A 85 6.07 -9.80 -3.87
CA ILE A 85 6.79 -10.75 -3.01
C ILE A 85 6.21 -12.15 -3.21
N HIS A 86 4.88 -12.30 -3.14
CA HIS A 86 4.22 -13.58 -3.32
C HIS A 86 4.47 -14.21 -4.70
N ARG A 87 4.52 -13.40 -5.78
CA ARG A 87 4.92 -13.89 -7.11
C ARG A 87 6.36 -14.39 -7.13
N ARG A 88 7.29 -13.67 -6.49
CA ARG A 88 8.68 -14.08 -6.40
C ARG A 88 8.84 -15.38 -5.62
N ASP A 89 8.03 -15.61 -4.60
CA ASP A 89 8.06 -16.86 -3.83
C ASP A 89 7.52 -18.04 -4.67
N ILE A 90 6.43 -17.82 -5.43
CA ILE A 90 5.89 -18.81 -6.38
C ILE A 90 6.90 -19.12 -7.50
N GLU A 91 7.54 -18.11 -8.06
CA GLU A 91 8.54 -18.29 -9.11
C GLU A 91 9.83 -18.90 -8.56
N GLY A 92 10.29 -18.49 -7.38
CA GLY A 92 11.45 -19.07 -6.70
C GLY A 92 11.24 -20.54 -6.34
N SER A 93 10.04 -20.91 -5.89
CA SER A 93 9.66 -22.29 -5.59
C SER A 93 9.55 -23.17 -6.85
N LYS A 94 9.40 -22.58 -8.04
CA LYS A 94 9.36 -23.32 -9.32
C LYS A 94 10.74 -23.73 -9.82
N TYR A 95 11.82 -23.17 -9.30
CA TYR A 95 13.19 -23.48 -9.72
C TYR A 95 13.94 -24.41 -8.73
N GLU A 96 13.25 -24.99 -7.73
CA GLU A 96 13.83 -26.01 -6.83
C GLU A 96 13.61 -27.47 -7.30
N PHE A 97 13.26 -27.67 -8.57
CA PHE A 97 13.27 -28.99 -9.19
C PHE A 97 14.10 -28.95 -10.46
N GLU A 98 15.40 -29.23 -10.33
CA GLU A 98 16.22 -30.10 -11.19
C GLU A 98 17.68 -30.12 -10.72
#